data_AF-A0A3G9JVZ8-F1
#
_entry.id   AF-A0A3G9JVZ8-F1
#
_cell.length_a   1.000
_cell.length_b   1.000
_cell.length_c   1.000
_cell.angle_alpha   90.00
_cell.angle_beta   90.00
_cell.angle_gamma   90.00
#
_symmetry.space_group_name_H-M   'P 1'
#
loop_
_entity.id
_entity.type
_entity.pdbx_description
1 polymer ?
#
loop_
_entity_poly.entity_id
_entity_poly.type
_entity_poly.pdbx_seq_one_letter_code
_entity_poly.pdbx_strand_id
1 'polypeptide(L)'
;MSMVLVSNGQSAIIRTERGLTIAGTRITLYDVMDYLKAQYPPKLIREKLGLNDRQIDSALAYIETHCTEVEAEYQECLQTATEIRQYWEERNRERFAKIAAMPPKPGQETIRAKLQEWKARIESQS
;
A
#
# COMPACT_ATOMS: atom_id res chain seq x y z
N MET A 1 -48.48 -10.20 -4.90
CA MET A 1 -47.28 -10.46 -4.08
C MET A 1 -46.14 -10.79 -5.02
N SER A 2 -45.32 -9.78 -5.36
CA SER A 2 -44.20 -9.97 -6.29
C SER A 2 -43.01 -10.53 -5.52
N MET A 3 -42.54 -11.71 -5.92
CA MET A 3 -41.42 -12.41 -5.32
C MET A 3 -40.14 -11.69 -5.75
N VAL A 4 -39.50 -10.98 -4.82
CA VAL A 4 -38.19 -10.37 -5.04
C VAL A 4 -37.17 -11.49 -5.18
N LEU A 5 -36.62 -11.64 -6.38
CA LEU A 5 -35.47 -12.49 -6.64
C LEU A 5 -34.28 -11.90 -5.88
N VAL A 6 -33.97 -12.47 -4.71
CA VAL A 6 -32.74 -12.15 -3.97
C VAL A 6 -31.60 -12.73 -4.78
N SER A 7 -30.90 -11.89 -5.55
CA SER A 7 -29.69 -12.31 -6.23
C SER A 7 -28.68 -12.73 -5.17
N ASN A 8 -28.22 -13.97 -5.22
CA ASN A 8 -27.16 -14.48 -4.34
C ASN A 8 -25.77 -13.99 -4.80
N GLY A 9 -25.71 -12.75 -5.32
CA GLY A 9 -24.50 -12.15 -5.85
C GLY A 9 -23.56 -11.80 -4.71
N GLN A 10 -22.40 -12.45 -4.66
CA GLN A 10 -21.33 -11.99 -3.79
C GLN A 10 -21.06 -10.51 -4.10
N SER A 11 -21.20 -9.65 -3.09
CA SER A 11 -20.90 -8.23 -3.23
C SER A 11 -19.47 -8.06 -3.74
N ALA A 12 -19.27 -7.25 -4.78
CA ALA A 12 -17.95 -7.03 -5.37
C ALA A 12 -16.99 -6.36 -4.38
N ILE A 13 -17.53 -5.60 -3.43
CA ILE A 13 -16.81 -5.02 -2.29
C ILE A 13 -17.35 -5.65 -1.00
N ILE A 14 -16.46 -6.19 -0.18
CA ILE A 14 -16.78 -6.85 1.09
C ILE A 14 -16.03 -6.19 2.24
N ARG A 15 -16.64 -6.17 3.43
CA ARG A 15 -15.97 -5.71 4.65
C ARG A 15 -15.15 -6.85 5.24
N THR A 16 -13.86 -6.61 5.48
CA THR A 16 -12.96 -7.54 6.17
C THR A 16 -12.31 -6.85 7.37
N GLU A 17 -11.44 -7.57 8.08
CA GLU A 17 -10.60 -7.00 9.13
C GLU A 17 -9.66 -5.88 8.63
N ARG A 18 -9.43 -5.79 7.31
CA ARG A 18 -8.63 -4.73 6.67
C ARG A 18 -9.48 -3.54 6.17
N GLY A 19 -10.80 -3.59 6.36
CA GLY A 19 -11.74 -2.61 5.82
C GLY A 19 -12.39 -3.04 4.50
N LEU A 20 -12.79 -2.07 3.68
CA LEU A 20 -13.49 -2.32 2.41
C LEU A 20 -12.53 -2.95 1.39
N THR A 21 -12.80 -4.21 1.03
CA THR A 21 -11.91 -5.07 0.23
C THR A 21 -12.59 -5.54 -1.04
N ILE A 22 -11.86 -5.55 -2.16
CA ILE A 22 -12.34 -6.08 -3.44
C ILE A 22 -12.41 -7.60 -3.34
N ALA A 23 -13.60 -8.17 -3.57
CA ALA A 23 -13.88 -9.59 -3.46
C ALA A 23 -12.92 -10.43 -4.34
N GLY A 24 -12.45 -11.53 -3.75
CA GLY A 24 -11.47 -12.42 -4.40
C GLY A 24 -10.02 -11.90 -4.35
N THR A 25 -9.74 -10.80 -3.65
CA THR A 25 -8.39 -10.24 -3.48
C THR A 25 -8.11 -9.86 -2.02
N ARG A 26 -6.87 -9.46 -1.75
CA ARG A 26 -6.51 -8.76 -0.50
C ARG A 26 -6.40 -7.24 -0.68
N ILE A 27 -6.87 -6.72 -1.81
CA ILE A 27 -6.73 -5.32 -2.21
C ILE A 27 -7.91 -4.55 -1.64
N THR A 28 -7.60 -3.51 -0.87
CA THR A 28 -8.58 -2.62 -0.27
C THR A 28 -8.95 -1.49 -1.24
N LEU A 29 -10.09 -0.84 -1.01
CA LEU A 29 -10.40 0.40 -1.72
C LEU A 29 -9.37 1.50 -1.41
N TYR A 30 -8.72 1.45 -0.26
CA TYR A 30 -7.68 2.40 0.14
C TYR A 30 -6.41 2.26 -0.73
N ASP A 31 -6.05 1.03 -1.11
CA ASP A 31 -4.98 0.78 -2.09
C ASP A 31 -5.30 1.41 -3.45
N VAL A 32 -6.57 1.34 -3.89
CA VAL A 32 -7.03 1.99 -5.12
C VAL A 32 -6.99 3.51 -4.98
N MET A 33 -7.39 4.04 -3.82
CA MET A 33 -7.38 5.47 -3.51
C MET A 33 -5.98 6.07 -3.58
N ASP A 34 -4.94 5.37 -3.10
CA ASP A 34 -3.56 5.84 -3.22
C ASP A 34 -3.18 6.17 -4.68
N TYR A 35 -3.56 5.30 -5.62
CA TYR A 35 -3.29 5.53 -7.04
C TYR A 35 -4.20 6.61 -7.65
N LEU A 36 -5.46 6.71 -7.23
CA LEU A 36 -6.36 7.78 -7.66
C LEU A 36 -5.86 9.15 -7.22
N LYS A 37 -5.39 9.28 -5.98
CA LYS A 37 -4.79 10.50 -5.44
C LYS A 37 -3.48 10.85 -6.15
N ALA A 38 -2.72 9.83 -6.58
CA ALA A 38 -1.57 10.00 -7.47
C ALA A 38 -1.93 10.29 -8.94
N GLN A 39 -3.22 10.43 -9.27
CA GLN A 39 -3.76 10.74 -10.61
C GLN A 39 -3.46 9.67 -11.66
N TYR A 40 -3.38 8.41 -11.24
CA TYR A 40 -3.18 7.31 -12.17
C TYR A 40 -4.47 7.03 -12.96
N PRO A 41 -4.39 6.78 -14.27
CA PRO A 41 -5.57 6.37 -15.03
C PRO A 41 -6.01 4.96 -14.62
N PRO A 42 -7.32 4.64 -14.62
CA PRO A 42 -7.87 3.35 -14.19
C PRO A 42 -7.16 2.11 -14.75
N LYS A 43 -6.77 2.17 -16.04
CA LYS A 43 -6.03 1.09 -16.70
C LYS A 43 -4.70 0.78 -16.02
N LEU A 44 -3.97 1.83 -15.61
CA LEU A 44 -2.68 1.67 -14.94
C LEU A 44 -2.87 1.19 -13.49
N ILE A 45 -3.92 1.66 -12.80
CA ILE A 45 -4.26 1.19 -11.46
C ILE A 45 -4.52 -0.31 -11.47
N ARG A 46 -5.35 -0.77 -12.42
CA ARG A 46 -5.65 -2.17 -12.65
C ARG A 46 -4.37 -3.00 -12.84
N GLU A 47 -3.46 -2.53 -13.70
CA GLU A 47 -2.19 -3.22 -13.97
C GLU A 47 -1.27 -3.26 -12.74
N LYS A 48 -1.15 -2.15 -12.00
CA LYS A 48 -0.32 -2.07 -10.78
C LYS A 48 -0.83 -2.96 -9.65
N LEU A 49 -2.15 -3.06 -9.52
CA LEU A 49 -2.81 -3.87 -8.48
C LEU A 49 -3.10 -5.30 -8.93
N GLY A 50 -2.86 -5.67 -10.19
CA GLY A 50 -3.16 -7.00 -10.71
C GLY A 50 -4.66 -7.33 -10.70
N LEU A 51 -5.51 -6.32 -10.87
CA LEU A 51 -6.98 -6.47 -10.91
C LEU A 51 -7.46 -6.89 -12.31
N ASN A 52 -8.60 -7.56 -12.38
CA ASN A 52 -9.32 -7.68 -13.65
C ASN A 52 -10.24 -6.47 -13.89
N ASP A 53 -10.77 -6.34 -15.10
CA ASP A 53 -11.62 -5.20 -15.50
C ASP A 53 -12.85 -5.06 -14.59
N ARG A 54 -13.55 -6.17 -14.28
CA ARG A 54 -14.72 -6.14 -13.40
C ARG A 54 -14.40 -5.63 -11.99
N GLN A 55 -13.23 -6.00 -11.46
CA GLN A 55 -12.79 -5.61 -10.13
C GLN A 55 -12.46 -4.11 -10.05
N ILE A 56 -11.70 -3.57 -11.01
CA ILE A 56 -11.40 -2.15 -11.02
C ILE A 56 -12.67 -1.33 -11.27
N ASP A 57 -13.54 -1.75 -12.18
CA ASP A 57 -14.79 -1.04 -12.47
C ASP A 57 -15.72 -1.04 -11.24
N SER A 58 -15.84 -2.17 -10.54
CA SER A 58 -16.63 -2.25 -9.30
C SER A 58 -16.03 -1.39 -8.18
N ALA A 59 -14.71 -1.35 -8.06
CA ALA A 59 -14.04 -0.52 -7.06
C ALA A 59 -14.26 0.97 -7.32
N LEU A 60 -14.08 1.42 -8.57
CA LEU A 60 -14.30 2.81 -8.96
C LEU A 60 -15.76 3.24 -8.77
N ALA A 61 -16.72 2.40 -9.19
CA ALA A 61 -18.14 2.68 -9.01
C ALA A 61 -18.54 2.75 -7.52
N TYR A 62 -17.99 1.87 -6.68
CA TYR A 62 -18.23 1.92 -5.24
C TYR A 62 -17.65 3.19 -4.61
N ILE A 63 -16.41 3.55 -4.97
CA ILE A 63 -15.75 4.77 -4.47
C ILE A 63 -16.56 6.01 -4.89
N GLU A 64 -17.03 6.07 -6.13
CA GLU A 64 -17.85 7.20 -6.62
C GLU A 64 -19.18 7.31 -5.87
N THR A 65 -19.86 6.18 -5.64
CA THR A 65 -21.16 6.13 -4.96
C THR A 65 -21.04 6.47 -3.46
N HIS A 66 -19.94 6.07 -2.82
CA HIS A 66 -19.71 6.19 -1.37
C HIS A 66 -18.54 7.14 -1.04
N CYS A 67 -18.29 8.14 -1.88
CA CYS A 67 -17.08 8.96 -1.85
C CYS A 67 -16.76 9.55 -0.46
N THR A 68 -17.77 10.10 0.23
CA THR A 68 -17.57 10.71 1.56
C THR A 68 -17.17 9.69 2.63
N GLU A 69 -17.78 8.51 2.63
CA GLU A 69 -17.52 7.46 3.62
C GLU A 69 -16.15 6.82 3.36
N VAL A 70 -15.84 6.51 2.10
CA VAL A 70 -14.56 5.92 1.72
C VAL A 70 -13.41 6.88 1.96
N GLU A 71 -13.57 8.17 1.65
CA GLU A 71 -12.55 9.18 1.93
C GLU A 71 -12.30 9.31 3.44
N ALA A 72 -13.35 9.30 4.27
CA ALA A 72 -13.18 9.39 5.71
C ALA A 72 -12.37 8.21 6.27
N GLU A 73 -12.72 6.98 5.89
CA GLU A 73 -11.96 5.78 6.30
C GLU A 73 -10.53 5.78 5.76
N TYR A 74 -10.33 6.27 4.53
CA TYR A 74 -9.01 6.43 3.93
C TYR A 74 -8.12 7.38 4.76
N GLN A 75 -8.65 8.54 5.16
CA GLN A 75 -7.91 9.51 5.97
C GLN A 75 -7.56 8.95 7.36
N GLU A 76 -8.49 8.21 7.99
CA GLU A 76 -8.23 7.53 9.27
C GLU A 76 -7.09 6.50 9.15
N CYS A 77 -7.06 5.73 8.07
CA CYS A 77 -6.00 4.77 7.78
C CYS A 77 -4.63 5.48 7.63
N LEU A 78 -4.57 6.58 6.89
CA LEU A 78 -3.34 7.35 6.70
C LEU A 78 -2.83 7.96 8.01
N GLN A 79 -3.74 8.50 8.83
CA GLN A 79 -3.41 9.05 10.13
C GLN A 79 -2.82 7.97 11.03
N THR A 80 -3.52 6.85 11.17
CA THR A 80 -3.08 5.71 12.01
C THR A 80 -1.72 5.17 11.55
N ALA A 81 -1.52 5.02 10.23
CA ALA A 81 -0.24 4.58 9.68
C ALA A 81 0.90 5.56 10.00
N THR A 82 0.62 6.87 9.94
CA THR A 82 1.59 7.91 10.27
C THR A 82 1.95 7.90 11.76
N GLU A 83 0.97 7.78 12.65
CA GLU A 83 1.18 7.71 14.10
C GLU A 83 2.01 6.47 14.48
N ILE A 84 1.68 5.31 13.94
CA ILE A 84 2.43 4.07 14.15
C ILE A 84 3.87 4.23 13.66
N ARG A 85 4.07 4.81 12.47
CA ARG A 85 5.40 5.04 11.91
C ARG A 85 6.23 5.95 12.83
N GLN A 86 5.68 7.10 13.20
CA GLN A 86 6.37 8.06 14.07
C GLN A 86 6.73 7.46 15.43
N TYR A 87 5.80 6.70 16.03
CA TYR A 87 6.05 6.00 17.29
C TYR A 87 7.25 5.07 17.20
N TRP A 88 7.31 4.23 16.15
CA TRP A 88 8.41 3.28 15.99
C TRP A 88 9.72 3.93 15.55
N GLU A 89 9.68 5.00 14.76
CA GLU A 89 10.86 5.79 14.39
C GLU A 89 11.51 6.42 15.63
N GLU A 90 10.72 7.06 16.49
CA GLU A 90 11.20 7.65 17.75
C GLU A 90 11.76 6.55 18.66
N ARG A 91 10.97 5.49 18.91
CA ARG A 91 11.37 4.40 19.79
C ARG A 91 12.64 3.69 19.32
N ASN A 92 12.83 3.54 18.02
CA ASN A 92 13.99 2.84 17.47
C ASN A 92 15.18 3.78 17.18
N ARG A 93 15.05 5.10 17.37
CA ARG A 93 16.09 6.09 17.02
C ARG A 93 17.45 5.74 17.62
N GLU A 94 17.52 5.58 18.93
CA GLU A 94 18.78 5.25 19.62
C GLU A 94 19.33 3.89 19.19
N ARG A 95 18.45 2.90 19.01
CA ARG A 95 18.85 1.55 18.59
C ARG A 95 19.44 1.56 17.19
N PHE A 96 18.83 2.28 16.25
CA PHE A 96 19.37 2.45 14.91
C PHE A 96 20.67 3.23 14.91
N ALA A 97 20.81 4.28 15.73
CA ALA A 97 22.08 5.00 15.88
C ALA A 97 23.20 4.07 16.39
N LYS A 98 22.90 3.22 17.38
CA LYS A 98 23.85 2.20 17.87
C LYS A 98 24.23 1.21 16.78
N ILE A 99 23.27 0.68 16.03
CA ILE A 99 23.52 -0.26 14.92
C ILE A 99 24.36 0.40 13.82
N ALA A 100 24.10 1.66 13.49
CA ALA A 100 24.86 2.41 12.49
C ALA A 100 26.31 2.66 12.91
N ALA A 101 26.56 2.86 14.21
CA ALA A 101 27.90 3.02 14.77
C ALA A 101 28.67 1.69 14.96
N MET A 102 28.01 0.53 14.84
CA MET A 102 28.69 -0.76 15.01
C MET A 102 29.71 -0.98 13.89
N PRO A 103 30.91 -1.49 14.23
CA PRO A 103 31.91 -1.82 13.22
C PRO A 103 31.39 -2.94 12.30
N PRO A 104 31.93 -3.03 11.07
CA PRO A 104 31.70 -4.18 10.20
C PRO A 104 31.93 -5.49 10.94
N LYS A 105 31.10 -6.49 10.66
CA LYS A 105 31.39 -7.84 11.16
C LYS A 105 32.68 -8.34 10.52
N PRO A 106 33.58 -8.97 11.30
CA PRO A 106 34.79 -9.57 10.74
C PRO A 106 34.41 -10.61 9.68
N GLY A 107 35.14 -10.64 8.56
CA GLY A 107 34.89 -11.51 7.42
C GLY A 107 33.95 -10.94 6.34
N GLN A 108 33.47 -9.69 6.50
CA GLN A 108 32.65 -8.99 5.50
C GLN A 108 33.42 -7.93 4.69
N GLU A 109 34.73 -7.82 4.88
CA GLU A 109 35.56 -6.76 4.32
C GLU A 109 35.52 -6.76 2.78
N THR A 110 35.63 -7.95 2.17
CA THR A 110 35.63 -8.12 0.71
C THR A 110 34.30 -7.74 0.07
N ILE A 111 33.17 -8.10 0.70
CA ILE A 111 31.83 -7.77 0.21
C ILE A 111 31.57 -6.26 0.36
N ARG A 112 32.01 -5.66 1.49
CA ARG A 112 31.86 -4.22 1.70
C ARG A 112 32.73 -3.40 0.75
N ALA A 113 33.95 -3.84 0.42
CA ALA A 113 34.78 -3.18 -0.57
C ALA A 113 34.10 -3.11 -1.95
N LYS A 114 33.54 -4.24 -2.42
CA LYS A 114 32.76 -4.29 -3.68
C LYS A 114 31.53 -3.37 -3.66
N LEU A 115 30.84 -3.30 -2.53
CA LEU A 115 29.71 -2.39 -2.34
C LEU A 115 30.12 -0.92 -2.43
N GLN A 116 31.27 -0.55 -1.86
CA GLN A 116 31.80 0.82 -1.93
C GLN A 116 32.22 1.20 -3.35
N GLU A 117 32.91 0.30 -4.05
CA GLU A 117 33.26 0.51 -5.48
C GLU A 117 32.02 0.71 -6.34
N TRP A 118 30.97 -0.09 -6.12
CA TRP A 118 29.71 0.04 -6.86
C TRP A 118 28.99 1.36 -6.56
N LYS A 119 28.96 1.78 -5.29
CA LYS A 119 28.40 3.10 -4.90
C LYS A 119 29.13 4.25 -5.57
N ALA A 120 30.47 4.25 -5.50
CA ALA A 120 31.29 5.28 -6.14
C ALA A 120 31.07 5.34 -7.65
N ARG A 121 30.88 4.18 -8.29
CA ARG A 121 30.59 4.11 -9.73
C ARG A 121 29.24 4.73 -10.09
N ILE A 122 28.19 4.50 -9.29
CA ILE A 122 26.89 5.14 -9.49
C ILE A 122 26.99 6.65 -9.30
N GLU A 123 27.64 7.10 -8.22
CA GLU A 123 27.81 8.54 -7.95
C GLU A 123 28.62 9.25 -9.03
N SER A 124 29.62 8.59 -9.62
CA SER A 124 30.40 9.14 -10.75
C SER A 124 29.65 9.20 -12.09
N GLN A 125 28.54 8.47 -12.21
CA GLN A 125 27.70 8.39 -13.40
C GLN A 125 26.41 9.22 -13.28
N SER A 126 26.18 9.83 -12.10
CA SER A 126 25.04 10.71 -11.79
C SER A 126 25.44 12.17 -11.96
#